data_AF-A0A383ENX4-F1
#
_entry.id   AF-A0A383ENX4-F1
#
_cell.length_a   1.000
_cell.length_b   1.000
_cell.length_c   1.000
_cell.angle_alpha   90.00
_cell.angle_beta   90.00
_cell.angle_gamma   90.00
#
_symmetry.space_group_name_H-M   'P 1'
#
loop_
_entity.id
_entity.type
_entity.pdbx_description
1 polymer ?
#
loop_
_entity_poly.entity_id
_entity_poly.type
_entity_poly.pdbx_seq_one_letter_code
_entity_poly.pdbx_strand_id
1 'polypeptide(L)'
;VTAPDGAAGDEFGYSVSQSGDLLAVGAYYSDPGGLSDAGAAYLYKVEQNGSVTYLDKVTAPDGAADDWFGQSVSQSGDILAIGAHKSNPGGLSDAGA
;
A
#
# COMPACT_ATOMS: atom_id res chain seq x y z
N VAL A 1 -8.83 -1.76 11.29
CA VAL A 1 -7.87 -0.64 11.12
C VAL A 1 -8.42 0.36 10.13
N THR A 2 -7.89 1.57 10.13
CA THR A 2 -8.27 2.66 9.22
C THR A 2 -7.02 3.40 8.78
N ALA A 3 -6.95 3.81 7.51
CA ALA A 3 -5.92 4.75 7.07
C ALA A 3 -6.04 6.08 7.85
N PRO A 4 -4.98 6.58 8.50
CA PRO A 4 -5.02 7.86 9.23
C PRO A 4 -5.39 9.06 8.36
N ASP A 5 -5.08 9.01 7.07
CA ASP A 5 -5.30 10.05 6.07
C ASP A 5 -6.25 9.59 4.94
N GLY A 6 -7.03 8.53 5.17
CA GLY A 6 -7.89 7.96 4.14
C GLY A 6 -8.93 8.95 3.62
N ALA A 7 -9.03 9.06 2.30
CA ALA A 7 -10.07 9.82 1.62
C ALA A 7 -11.10 8.92 0.92
N ALA A 8 -12.20 9.53 0.48
CA ALA A 8 -13.24 8.82 -0.25
C ALA A 8 -12.72 8.41 -1.63
N GLY A 9 -12.72 7.11 -1.92
CA GLY A 9 -12.23 6.58 -3.18
C GLY A 9 -10.82 5.96 -3.11
N ASP A 10 -10.10 6.10 -1.99
CA ASP A 10 -8.73 5.55 -1.85
C ASP A 10 -8.65 4.01 -1.95
N GLU A 11 -9.79 3.32 -1.89
CA GLU A 11 -9.91 1.86 -1.88
C GLU A 11 -9.05 1.19 -0.80
N PHE A 12 -8.93 1.83 0.36
CA PHE A 12 -8.26 1.24 1.52
C PHE A 12 -8.90 -0.10 1.89
N GLY A 13 -8.08 -1.16 1.98
CA GLY A 13 -8.55 -2.52 2.22
C GLY A 13 -8.66 -3.37 0.95
N TYR A 14 -8.34 -2.83 -0.22
CA TYR A 14 -8.40 -3.56 -1.48
C TYR A 14 -7.52 -4.81 -1.48
N SER A 15 -6.31 -4.71 -0.91
CA SER A 15 -5.42 -5.83 -0.69
C SER A 15 -5.00 -5.89 0.78
N VAL A 16 -4.89 -7.09 1.34
CA VAL A 16 -4.53 -7.30 2.75
C VAL A 16 -3.61 -8.51 2.85
N SER A 17 -2.52 -8.36 3.61
CA SER A 17 -1.65 -9.47 3.98
C SER A 17 -1.24 -9.33 5.44
N GLN A 18 -1.16 -10.45 6.15
CA GLN A 18 -0.66 -10.48 7.51
C GLN A 18 0.34 -11.63 7.66
N SER A 19 1.50 -11.32 8.22
CA SER A 19 2.54 -12.26 8.62
C SER A 19 2.98 -11.94 10.04
N GLY A 20 2.77 -12.87 10.97
CA GLY A 20 3.00 -12.63 12.39
C GLY A 20 2.12 -11.49 12.93
N ASP A 21 2.77 -10.49 13.55
CA ASP A 21 2.13 -9.29 14.08
C ASP A 21 2.11 -8.12 13.09
N LEU A 22 2.66 -8.27 11.88
CA LEU A 22 2.62 -7.23 10.86
C LEU A 22 1.42 -7.43 9.93
N LEU A 23 0.54 -6.42 9.88
CA LEU A 23 -0.58 -6.32 8.96
C LEU A 23 -0.29 -5.22 7.93
N ALA A 24 -0.36 -5.55 6.65
CA ALA A 24 -0.28 -4.57 5.56
C ALA A 24 -1.61 -4.49 4.82
N VAL A 25 -2.04 -3.27 4.53
CA VAL A 25 -3.30 -2.97 3.85
C VAL A 25 -3.05 -2.01 2.70
N GLY A 26 -3.37 -2.41 1.48
CA GLY A 26 -3.26 -1.58 0.29
C GLY A 26 -4.44 -0.62 0.10
N ALA A 27 -4.15 0.54 -0.49
CA ALA A 27 -5.09 1.57 -0.92
C ALA A 27 -4.57 2.15 -2.24
N TYR A 28 -4.86 1.46 -3.34
CA TYR A 28 -4.22 1.70 -4.63
C TYR A 28 -4.69 2.99 -5.34
N TYR A 29 -5.78 3.60 -4.87
CA TYR A 29 -6.25 4.92 -5.31
C TYR A 29 -5.98 6.02 -4.26
N SER A 30 -5.08 5.76 -3.29
CA SER A 30 -4.62 6.83 -2.40
C SER A 30 -3.81 7.85 -3.19
N ASP A 31 -3.90 9.12 -2.77
CA ASP A 31 -3.19 10.26 -3.38
C ASP A 31 -2.00 10.75 -2.52
N PRO A 32 -0.96 9.93 -2.28
CA PRO A 32 0.17 10.33 -1.42
C PRO A 32 0.88 11.56 -1.99
N GLY A 33 1.05 12.59 -1.16
CA GLY A 33 1.70 13.84 -1.56
C GLY A 33 0.95 14.60 -2.67
N GLY A 34 -0.33 14.27 -2.94
CA GLY A 34 -1.13 14.85 -4.01
C GLY A 34 -0.93 14.23 -5.39
N LEU A 35 -0.25 13.08 -5.48
CA LEU A 35 -0.12 12.32 -6.73
C LEU A 35 -1.38 11.47 -6.95
N SER A 36 -2.21 11.85 -7.92
CA SER A 36 -3.49 11.18 -8.23
C SER A 36 -3.30 9.68 -8.41
N ASP A 37 -4.01 8.88 -7.61
CA ASP A 37 -4.04 7.42 -7.70
C ASP A 37 -2.64 6.76 -7.71
N ALA A 38 -1.62 7.41 -7.15
CA ALA A 38 -0.29 6.81 -7.07
C ALA A 38 -0.28 5.57 -6.15
N GLY A 39 -1.20 5.54 -5.19
CA GLY A 39 -1.45 4.41 -4.31
C GLY A 39 -0.49 4.35 -3.12
N ALA A 40 -0.91 3.62 -2.08
CA ALA A 40 -0.15 3.43 -0.87
C ALA A 40 -0.41 2.05 -0.24
N ALA A 41 0.49 1.62 0.63
CA ALA A 41 0.24 0.53 1.58
C ALA A 41 0.43 1.03 3.01
N TYR A 42 -0.44 0.61 3.92
CA TYR A 42 -0.41 1.01 5.32
C TYR A 42 -0.03 -0.18 6.16
N LEU A 43 0.94 0.03 7.05
CA LEU A 43 1.45 -0.99 7.96
C LEU A 43 0.89 -0.78 9.35
N TYR A 44 0.49 -1.88 9.96
CA TYR A 44 -0.03 -1.93 11.31
C TYR A 44 0.60 -3.08 12.08
N LYS A 45 0.74 -2.90 13.39
CA LYS A 45 1.10 -3.95 14.32
C LYS A 45 -0.15 -4.49 15.02
N VAL A 46 -0.37 -5.79 14.94
CA VAL A 46 -1.42 -6.51 15.66
C VAL A 46 -0.84 -6.96 17.00
N GLU A 47 -1.28 -6.32 18.08
CA GLU A 47 -0.83 -6.65 19.43
C GLU A 47 -1.51 -7.93 19.96
N GLN A 48 -0.91 -8.57 20.97
CA GLN A 48 -1.42 -9.84 21.53
C GLN A 48 -2.85 -9.76 22.07
N ASN A 49 -3.31 -8.57 22.48
CA ASN A 49 -4.68 -8.33 22.95
C ASN A 49 -5.68 -8.09 21.80
N GLY A 50 -5.25 -8.23 20.55
CA GLY A 50 -6.05 -7.99 19.35
C GLY A 50 -6.21 -6.51 18.98
N SER A 51 -5.65 -5.58 19.76
CA SER A 51 -5.57 -4.18 19.36
C SER A 51 -4.58 -4.01 18.21
N VAL A 52 -4.79 -2.97 17.41
CA VAL A 52 -3.98 -2.74 16.22
C VAL A 52 -3.44 -1.32 16.23
N THR A 53 -2.12 -1.18 16.13
CA THR A 53 -1.39 0.08 16.16
C THR A 53 -0.90 0.42 14.77
N TYR A 54 -1.19 1.63 14.29
CA TYR A 54 -0.62 2.13 13.02
C TYR A 54 0.90 2.29 13.16
N LEU A 55 1.65 1.81 12.17
CA LEU A 55 3.10 1.91 12.12
C LEU A 55 3.54 2.97 11.11
N ASP A 56 3.18 2.77 9.84
CA ASP A 56 3.70 3.60 8.75
C ASP A 56 2.83 3.53 7.49
N LYS A 57 3.05 4.48 6.58
CA LYS A 57 2.49 4.53 5.23
C LYS A 57 3.65 4.41 4.26
N VAL A 58 3.62 3.35 3.46
CA VAL A 58 4.60 3.05 2.43
C VAL A 58 4.07 3.52 1.09
N THR A 59 4.90 4.26 0.37
CA THR A 59 4.66 4.75 -1.00
C THR A 59 5.80 4.33 -1.89
N ALA A 60 5.56 4.23 -3.20
CA ALA A 60 6.63 3.99 -4.16
C ALA A 60 7.64 5.16 -4.14
N PRO A 61 8.97 4.91 -4.01
CA PRO A 61 9.98 5.97 -4.03
C PRO A 61 10.03 6.77 -5.34
N ASP A 62 9.66 6.12 -6.44
CA ASP A 62 9.52 6.65 -7.79
C ASP A 62 8.07 6.85 -8.20
N GLY A 63 7.15 6.86 -7.23
CA GLY A 63 5.71 6.90 -7.48
C GLY A 63 5.29 8.05 -8.38
N ALA A 64 4.49 7.72 -9.39
CA ALA A 64 3.83 8.65 -10.29
C ALA A 64 2.31 8.49 -10.22
N ALA A 65 1.59 9.43 -10.83
CA ALA A 65 0.15 9.33 -10.95
C ALA A 65 -0.25 8.04 -11.69
N ASP A 66 -1.35 7.44 -11.27
CA ASP A 66 -1.90 6.19 -11.82
C ASP A 66 -1.02 4.93 -11.66
N ASP A 67 0.07 4.95 -10.89
CA ASP A 67 0.93 3.77 -10.70
C ASP A 67 0.23 2.62 -9.93
N TRP A 68 -0.78 2.96 -9.12
CA TRP A 68 -1.62 2.03 -8.36
C TRP A 68 -0.81 1.17 -7.37
N PHE A 69 0.17 1.75 -6.69
CA PHE A 69 0.95 1.08 -5.65
C PHE A 69 0.04 0.59 -4.51
N GLY A 70 0.23 -0.65 -4.06
CA GLY A 70 -0.64 -1.25 -3.04
C GLY A 70 -1.81 -2.04 -3.62
N GLN A 71 -1.94 -2.15 -4.95
CA GLN A 71 -3.00 -2.96 -5.56
C GLN A 71 -2.89 -4.45 -5.20
N SER A 72 -1.66 -4.94 -5.00
CA SER A 72 -1.42 -6.26 -4.41
C SER A 72 -0.38 -6.15 -3.31
N VAL A 73 -0.56 -6.94 -2.25
CA VAL A 73 0.36 -7.00 -1.11
C VAL A 73 0.56 -8.45 -0.72
N SER A 74 1.81 -8.85 -0.53
CA SER A 74 2.17 -10.19 -0.07
C SER A 74 3.30 -10.12 0.94
N GLN A 75 3.28 -11.02 1.91
CA GLN A 75 4.28 -11.10 2.97
C GLN A 75 4.81 -12.52 3.11
N SER A 76 6.11 -12.64 3.34
CA SER A 76 6.76 -13.90 3.68
C SER A 76 7.99 -13.64 4.55
N GLY A 77 7.96 -14.09 5.81
CA GLY A 77 8.99 -13.74 6.79
C GLY A 77 9.08 -12.22 6.95
N ASP A 78 10.28 -11.68 6.77
CA ASP A 78 10.57 -10.23 6.85
C ASP A 78 10.41 -9.51 5.50
N ILE A 79 9.97 -10.21 4.45
CA ILE A 79 9.77 -9.64 3.12
C ILE A 79 8.32 -9.20 2.97
N LEU A 80 8.14 -7.92 2.63
CA LEU A 80 6.89 -7.34 2.17
C LEU A 80 7.05 -6.97 0.69
N ALA A 81 6.23 -7.58 -0.17
CA ALA A 81 6.12 -7.23 -1.58
C ALA A 81 4.82 -6.45 -1.81
N ILE A 82 4.92 -5.34 -2.55
CA ILE A 82 3.80 -4.47 -2.88
C ILE A 82 3.85 -4.21 -4.38
N GLY A 83 2.78 -4.54 -5.09
CA GLY A 83 2.71 -4.35 -6.54
C GLY A 83 2.10 -3.01 -6.95
N ALA A 84 2.59 -2.49 -8.07
CA ALA A 84 2.12 -1.30 -8.77
C ALA A 84 2.05 -1.60 -10.27
N HIS A 85 1.02 -2.32 -10.73
CA HIS A 85 1.02 -2.89 -12.08
C HIS A 85 0.91 -1.85 -13.21
N LYS A 86 0.48 -0.63 -12.90
CA LYS A 86 0.43 0.49 -13.84
C LYS A 86 1.68 1.38 -13.78
N SER A 87 2.62 1.03 -12.89
CA SER A 87 3.88 1.73 -12.85
C SER A 87 4.59 1.64 -14.20
N ASN A 88 5.27 2.73 -14.53
CA ASN A 88 5.99 2.92 -15.79
C ASN A 88 7.51 3.00 -15.56
N PRO A 89 8.15 1.98 -14.96
CA PRO A 89 9.58 2.04 -14.66
C PRO A 89 10.39 2.21 -15.95
N GLY A 90 11.27 3.21 -15.96
CA GLY A 90 12.10 3.53 -17.14
C GLY A 90 11.30 4.00 -18.36
N GLY A 91 10.04 4.43 -18.19
CA GLY A 91 9.18 4.94 -19.27
C GLY A 91 8.49 3.87 -20.12
N LEU A 92 8.49 2.60 -19.66
CA LEU A 92 7.74 1.53 -20.31
C LEU A 92 6.30 1.51 -19.79
N SER A 93 5.34 1.81 -20.66
CA SER A 93 3.91 1.89 -20.31
C SER A 93 3.40 0.58 -19.70
N ASP A 94 2.79 0.64 -18.52
CA ASP A 94 2.16 -0.46 -17.77
C ASP A 94 3.06 -1.70 -17.60
N ALA A 95 4.38 -1.48 -17.46
CA ALA A 95 5.33 -2.57 -17.27
C ALA A 95 5.26 -3.17 -15.86
N GLY A 96 4.67 -2.43 -14.92
CA GLY A 96 4.51 -2.82 -13.53
C GLY A 96 5.82 -2.76 -12.74
N ALA A 97 5.69 -2.67 -11.42
CA ALA A 97 6.78 -2.76 -10.45
C ALA A 97 6.34 -3.54 -9.20
#